data_AF-A0A8G2FDE8-F1
#
_entry.id   AF-A0A8G2FDE8-F1
#
_cell.length_a   1.000
_cell.length_b   1.000
_cell.length_c   1.000
_cell.angle_alpha   90.00
_cell.angle_beta   90.00
_cell.angle_gamma   90.00
#
_symmetry.space_group_name_H-M   'P 1'
#
loop_
_entity.id
_entity.type
_entity.pdbx_description
1 polymer ?
#
loop_
_entity_poly.entity_id
_entity_poly.type
_entity_poly.pdbx_seq_one_letter_code
_entity_poly.pdbx_strand_id
1 'polypeptide(L)' 'MNNTKDEVQLLVVGEPTQENRIRYPLNQGYEARIPERWVDPPERVLGPHDGRPRVEGD' A
#
# COMPACT_ATOMS: atom_id res chain seq x y z
N MET A 1 -5.75 13.45 1.99
CA MET A 1 -4.48 12.93 1.45
C MET A 1 -3.35 13.81 1.97
N ASN A 2 -2.16 13.25 2.18
CA ASN A 2 -1.02 13.99 2.76
C ASN A 2 -0.35 14.87 1.68
N ASN A 3 -1.12 15.78 1.11
CA ASN A 3 -0.80 16.60 -0.05
C ASN A 3 -0.05 17.87 0.36
N THR A 4 1.18 17.72 0.85
CA THR A 4 2.05 18.83 1.24
C THR A 4 3.43 18.69 0.61
N LYS A 5 4.15 19.82 0.50
CA LYS A 5 5.58 19.85 0.16
C LYS A 5 6.46 19.44 1.35
N ASP A 6 5.90 19.49 2.55
CA ASP A 6 6.62 19.14 3.77
C ASP A 6 6.79 17.63 3.91
N GLU A 7 7.81 17.20 4.64
CA GLU A 7 8.00 15.80 4.96
C GLU A 7 6.85 15.28 5.84
N VAL A 8 6.34 14.10 5.49
CA VAL A 8 5.26 13.45 6.23
C VAL A 8 5.78 12.17 6.86
N GLN A 9 5.66 12.06 8.18
CA GLN A 9 5.99 10.85 8.93
C GLN A 9 4.72 10.05 9.20
N LEU A 10 4.70 8.79 8.76
CA LEU A 10 3.62 7.85 9.03
C LEU A 10 4.04 6.88 10.12
N LEU A 11 3.40 6.95 11.29
CA LEU A 11 3.52 5.93 12.32
C LEU A 11 2.48 4.84 12.04
N VAL A 12 2.96 3.64 11.69
CA VAL A 12 2.11 2.45 11.52
C VAL A 12 2.27 1.61 12.79
N VAL A 13 1.17 1.41 13.51
CA VAL A 13 1.14 0.58 14.73
C VAL A 13 0.19 -0.58 14.49
N GLY A 14 0.64 -1.79 14.79
CA GLY A 14 -0.17 -3.00 14.72
C GLY A 14 0.60 -4.19 15.26
N GLU A 15 -0.13 -5.20 15.72
CA GLU A 15 0.46 -6.48 16.10
C GLU A 15 0.55 -7.38 14.86
N PRO A 16 1.70 -8.03 14.61
CA PRO A 16 1.78 -9.02 13.55
C PRO A 16 0.93 -10.23 13.95
N THR A 17 -0.21 -10.42 13.28
CA THR A 17 -1.00 -11.66 13.40
C THR A 17 -0.77 -12.53 12.18
N GLN A 18 -0.77 -13.86 12.38
CA GLN A 18 -0.62 -14.83 11.29
C GLN A 18 -1.88 -14.96 10.41
N GLU A 19 -2.97 -14.28 10.79
CA GLU A 19 -4.27 -14.36 10.12
C GLU A 19 -4.39 -13.38 8.94
N ASN A 20 -3.59 -12.30 8.96
CA ASN A 20 -3.64 -11.27 7.93
C ASN A 20 -2.79 -11.67 6.71
N ARG A 21 -3.39 -11.64 5.52
CA ARG A 21 -2.70 -11.85 4.26
C ARG A 21 -2.26 -10.53 3.62
N ILE A 22 -1.08 -10.50 3.00
CA ILE A 22 -0.48 -9.29 2.44
C ILE A 22 -0.68 -9.21 0.92
N ARG A 23 -1.04 -8.04 0.39
CA ARG A 23 -1.19 -7.78 -1.05
C ARG A 23 -0.62 -6.42 -1.45
N TYR A 24 0.28 -6.42 -2.43
CA TYR A 24 0.87 -5.27 -3.12
C TYR A 24 0.61 -5.33 -4.63
N PRO A 25 -0.56 -4.82 -5.10
CA PRO A 25 -0.99 -4.87 -6.50
C PRO A 25 0.03 -4.35 -7.52
N LEU A 26 0.78 -3.31 -7.13
CA LEU A 26 1.75 -2.63 -7.97
C LEU A 26 3.20 -3.09 -7.75
N ASN A 27 3.46 -3.99 -6.79
CA ASN A 27 4.81 -4.47 -6.47
C ASN A 27 4.83 -5.99 -6.26
N GLN A 28 4.41 -6.72 -7.30
CA GLN A 28 4.23 -8.18 -7.27
C GLN A 28 5.55 -8.93 -7.08
N GLY A 29 6.66 -8.41 -7.59
CA GLY A 29 7.99 -9.02 -7.43
C GLY A 29 8.49 -8.98 -5.98
N TYR A 30 8.13 -7.94 -5.22
CA TYR A 30 8.40 -7.89 -3.78
C TYR A 30 7.41 -8.78 -3.01
N GLU A 31 6.12 -8.72 -3.35
CA GLU A 31 5.08 -9.55 -2.75
C GLU A 31 5.41 -11.05 -2.82
N ALA A 32 5.96 -11.53 -3.93
CA ALA A 32 6.35 -12.93 -4.10
C ALA A 32 7.36 -13.43 -3.05
N ARG A 33 8.09 -12.53 -2.38
CA ARG A 33 9.06 -12.85 -1.32
C ARG A 33 8.41 -12.99 0.06
N ILE A 34 7.13 -12.62 0.19
CA ILE A 34 6.40 -12.58 1.45
C ILE A 34 5.66 -13.92 1.63
N PRO A 35 5.96 -14.69 2.70
CA PRO A 35 5.28 -15.95 2.97
C PRO A 35 3.77 -15.79 3.15
N GLU A 36 3.34 -14.73 3.83
CA GLU A 36 1.95 -14.41 4.15
C GLU A 36 1.20 -13.72 2.98
N ARG A 37 1.76 -13.72 1.77
CA ARG A 37 1.11 -13.07 0.63
C ARG A 37 -0.24 -13.70 0.30
N TRP A 38 -1.17 -12.87 -0.17
CA TRP A 38 -2.48 -13.31 -0.60
C TRP A 38 -2.43 -13.80 -2.04
N VAL A 39 -2.57 -15.12 -2.24
CA VAL A 39 -2.51 -15.75 -3.57
C VAL A 39 -3.81 -15.69 -4.37
N ASP A 40 -4.96 -15.59 -3.70
CA ASP A 40 -6.30 -15.60 -4.28
C ASP A 40 -7.22 -14.45 -3.77
N PRO A 41 -6.74 -13.20 -3.71
CA PRO A 41 -7.57 -12.11 -3.22
C PRO A 41 -8.78 -11.87 -4.13
N PRO A 42 -9.89 -11.36 -3.58
CA PRO A 42 -11.00 -10.89 -4.42
C PRO A 42 -10.51 -9.81 -5.39
N GLU A 43 -11.11 -9.77 -6.57
CA GLU A 43 -10.78 -8.76 -7.57
C GLU A 43 -11.08 -7.36 -7.03
N ARG A 44 -10.10 -6.45 -7.17
CA ARG A 44 -10.23 -5.07 -6.73
C ARG A 44 -9.69 -4.14 -7.81
N VAL A 45 -10.60 -3.43 -8.47
CA VAL A 45 -10.24 -2.36 -9.41
C VAL A 45 -9.54 -1.24 -8.64
N LEU A 46 -8.33 -0.88 -9.08
CA LEU A 46 -7.62 0.27 -8.52
C LEU A 46 -8.24 1.56 -9.06
N GLY A 47 -8.47 2.53 -8.18
CA GLY A 47 -8.85 3.87 -8.59
C GLY A 47 -7.72 4.61 -9.31
N PRO A 48 -7.98 5.82 -9.84
CA PRO A 48 -7.01 6.57 -10.66
C PRO A 48 -5.84 7.17 -9.86
N HIS A 49 -5.76 6.89 -8.57
CA HIS A 49 -4.73 7.42 -7.69
C HIS A 49 -3.44 6.58 -7.81
N ASP A 50 -2.33 7.22 -8.13
CA ASP A 50 -1.02 6.59 -8.38
C ASP A 50 -0.17 6.43 -7.11
N GLY A 51 -0.70 6.82 -5.95
CA GLY A 51 0.00 6.74 -4.66
C GLY A 51 0.94 7.91 -4.40
N ARG A 52 0.97 8.94 -5.25
CA ARG A 52 1.79 10.14 -5.06
C ARG A 52 0.98 11.27 -4.43
N PRO A 53 1.60 12.13 -3.59
CA PRO A 53 0.93 13.33 -3.11
C PRO A 53 0.60 14.25 -4.29
N ARG A 54 -0.55 14.91 -4.24
CA ARG A 54 -0.91 15.99 -5.16
C ARG A 54 -0.80 17.31 -4.41
N VAL A 55 0.37 17.93 -4.45
CA VAL A 55 0.52 19.28 -3.92
C VAL A 55 -0.24 20.22 -4.84
N GLU A 56 -1.17 21.03 -4.31
CA GLU A 56 -1.87 22.01 -5.14
C GLU A 56 -0.90 23.07 -5.66
N GLY A 57 -0.92 23.33 -6.97
CA GLY A 57 -0.14 24.39 -7.63
C GLY A 57 1.01 23.96 -8.54
N ASP A 58 1.13 22.67 -8.89
CA ASP A 58 1.99 22.17 -9.98
C ASP A 58 1.22 22.05 -11.30
#